data_AF-A0A2P2JMB6-F1
#
_entry.id   AF-A0A2P2JMB6-F1
#
_cell.length_a   1.000
_cell.length_b   1.000
_cell.length_c   1.000
_cell.angle_alpha   90.00
_cell.angle_beta   90.00
_cell.angle_gamma   90.00
#
_symmetry.space_group_name_H-M   'P 1'
#
loop_
_entity.id
_entity.type
_entity.pdbx_description
1 polymer ?
#
loop_
_entity_poly.entity_id
_entity_poly.type
_entity_poly.pdbx_seq_one_letter_code
_entity_poly.pdbx_strand_id
1 'polypeptide(L)'
;MVVIVFMDFQSTRARLCLRAAEELDKQKKRNQDAIDAKKKEIERGLDKLEGYRSKCALRNVGYYDAFKISKDKDDFEANVIRLELAGIWDEVIEMLKRCELPDEFPRQKEWVDLGTRYRRIVEPLDIANYYRHLKNEDTGPYMSRGRPTRYKCTQKWREQMMNNESLESCFWAEVEELCLNTQSVDIKHSIKHLLNQTEKWILDGDLGRDVLLEASTFTKLLKEFNLVHNLAFQ
;
A
#
# COMPACT_ATOMS: atom_id res chain seq x y z
N MET A 1 -12.45 38.59 59.03
CA MET A 1 -13.63 37.88 58.52
C MET A 1 -13.27 37.37 57.13
N VAL A 2 -12.72 36.16 57.08
CA VAL A 2 -12.27 35.53 55.83
C VAL A 2 -13.40 34.62 55.38
N VAL A 3 -14.24 35.09 54.46
CA VAL A 3 -15.13 34.21 53.71
C VAL A 3 -14.35 33.83 52.46
N ILE A 4 -13.60 32.74 52.59
CA ILE A 4 -13.09 31.98 51.48
C ILE A 4 -14.31 31.44 50.73
N VAL A 5 -14.63 32.02 49.58
CA VAL A 5 -15.57 31.44 48.61
C VAL A 5 -14.78 30.42 47.80
N PHE A 6 -14.73 29.19 48.28
CA PHE A 6 -14.33 28.06 47.44
C PHE A 6 -15.53 27.63 46.60
N MET A 7 -15.31 27.60 45.29
CA MET A 7 -15.87 26.69 44.28
C MET A 7 -17.37 26.34 44.39
N ASP A 8 -18.16 26.79 43.42
CA ASP A 8 -19.05 25.91 42.65
C ASP A 8 -19.82 26.69 41.57
N PHE A 9 -19.23 26.79 40.38
CA PHE A 9 -20.03 26.94 39.16
C PHE A 9 -19.25 26.40 37.95
N GLN A 10 -18.98 25.09 37.92
CA GLN A 10 -18.85 24.45 36.62
C GLN A 10 -20.23 24.55 35.94
N SER A 11 -20.37 25.51 35.02
CA SER A 11 -21.56 25.70 34.20
C SER A 11 -22.08 24.35 33.69
N THR A 12 -23.38 24.09 33.80
CA THR A 12 -24.03 22.86 33.29
C THR A 12 -23.58 22.52 31.87
N ARG A 13 -23.35 23.54 31.04
CA ARG A 13 -22.81 23.41 29.69
C ARG A 13 -21.41 22.79 29.67
N ALA A 14 -20.50 23.25 30.53
CA ALA A 14 -19.15 22.70 30.63
C ALA A 14 -19.18 21.21 31.01
N ARG A 15 -20.04 20.83 31.96
CA ARG A 15 -20.24 19.42 32.34
C ARG A 15 -20.79 18.57 31.18
N LEU A 16 -21.74 19.09 30.41
CA LEU A 16 -22.27 18.39 29.23
C LEU A 16 -21.22 18.22 28.15
N CYS A 17 -20.40 19.25 27.89
CA CYS A 17 -19.29 19.16 26.94
C CYS A 17 -18.26 18.11 27.36
N LEU A 18 -17.90 18.05 28.65
CA LEU A 18 -16.98 17.02 29.16
C LEU A 18 -17.54 15.61 28.98
N ARG A 19 -18.83 15.39 29.29
CA ARG A 19 -19.48 14.09 29.09
C ARG A 19 -19.56 13.70 27.61
N ALA A 20 -19.82 14.66 26.73
CA ALA A 20 -19.85 14.42 25.30
C ALA A 20 -18.46 14.05 24.75
N ALA A 21 -17.41 14.71 25.22
CA ALA A 21 -16.02 14.34 24.88
C ALA A 21 -15.68 12.92 25.39
N GLU A 22 -16.06 12.60 26.62
CA GLU A 22 -15.84 11.25 27.18
C GLU A 22 -16.55 10.16 26.37
N GLU A 23 -17.80 10.39 25.95
CA GLU A 23 -18.54 9.43 25.13
C GLU A 23 -17.96 9.31 23.72
N LEU A 24 -17.45 10.41 23.14
CA LEU A 24 -16.74 10.37 21.86
C LEU A 24 -15.48 9.50 21.94
N ASP A 25 -14.70 9.63 23.02
CA ASP A 25 -13.50 8.81 23.22
C ASP A 25 -13.85 7.33 23.41
N LYS A 26 -14.94 7.02 24.13
CA LYS A 26 -15.46 5.65 24.24
C LYS A 26 -15.88 5.10 22.87
N GLN A 27 -16.53 5.92 22.04
CA GLN A 27 -16.89 5.53 20.68
C GLN A 27 -15.66 5.24 19.82
N LYS A 28 -14.64 6.11 19.86
CA LYS A 28 -13.36 5.88 19.16
C LYS A 28 -12.71 4.56 19.55
N LYS A 29 -12.73 4.21 20.84
CA LYS A 29 -12.21 2.93 21.34
C LYS A 29 -13.02 1.74 20.82
N ARG A 30 -14.35 1.78 20.90
CA ARG A 30 -15.23 0.73 20.34
C ARG A 30 -15.00 0.53 18.84
N ASN A 31 -14.82 1.63 18.11
CA ASN A 31 -14.51 1.62 16.69
C ASN A 31 -13.16 0.97 16.41
N GLN A 32 -12.13 1.30 17.20
CA GLN A 32 -10.84 0.65 17.10
C GLN A 32 -10.95 -0.86 17.38
N ASP A 33 -11.66 -1.29 18.44
CA ASP A 33 -11.83 -2.72 18.76
C ASP A 33 -12.48 -3.49 17.59
N ALA A 34 -13.47 -2.88 16.93
CA ALA A 34 -14.14 -3.47 15.77
C ALA A 34 -13.20 -3.60 14.54
N ILE A 35 -12.31 -2.63 14.34
CA ILE A 35 -11.31 -2.66 13.27
C ILE A 35 -10.16 -3.62 13.62
N ASP A 36 -9.74 -3.70 14.88
CA ASP A 36 -8.76 -4.66 15.38
C ASP A 36 -9.23 -6.10 15.19
N ALA A 37 -10.54 -6.36 15.32
CA ALA A 37 -11.13 -7.67 15.03
C ALA A 37 -10.95 -8.10 13.56
N LYS A 38 -10.78 -7.16 12.62
CA LYS A 38 -10.57 -7.45 11.19
C LYS A 38 -9.11 -7.81 10.85
N LYS A 39 -8.15 -7.59 11.76
CA LYS A 39 -6.72 -7.89 11.52
C LYS A 39 -6.50 -9.32 11.01
N LYS A 40 -7.12 -10.31 11.65
CA LYS A 40 -7.02 -11.72 11.26
C LYS A 40 -7.54 -11.99 9.85
N GLU A 41 -8.55 -11.25 9.40
CA GLU A 41 -9.06 -11.37 8.04
C GLU A 41 -8.10 -10.76 7.02
N ILE A 42 -7.55 -9.58 7.33
CA ILE A 42 -6.51 -8.95 6.52
C ILE A 42 -5.31 -9.89 6.37
N GLU A 43 -4.79 -10.42 7.48
CA GLU A 43 -3.65 -11.36 7.49
C GLU A 43 -3.92 -12.59 6.63
N ARG A 44 -5.08 -13.24 6.78
CA ARG A 44 -5.45 -14.39 5.93
C ARG A 44 -5.50 -14.04 4.45
N GLY A 45 -6.02 -12.86 4.10
CA GLY A 45 -6.04 -12.39 2.71
C GLY A 45 -4.63 -12.18 2.16
N LEU A 46 -3.75 -11.56 2.95
CA LEU A 46 -2.35 -11.35 2.59
C LEU A 46 -1.59 -12.67 2.42
N ASP A 47 -1.78 -13.64 3.33
CA ASP A 47 -1.15 -14.96 3.25
C ASP A 47 -1.55 -15.69 1.96
N LYS A 48 -2.84 -15.60 1.56
CA LYS A 48 -3.31 -16.17 0.29
C LYS A 48 -2.66 -15.49 -0.92
N LEU A 49 -2.52 -14.16 -0.91
CA LEU A 49 -1.88 -13.43 -2.00
C LEU A 49 -0.37 -13.69 -2.07
N GLU A 50 0.30 -13.89 -0.94
CA GLU A 50 1.70 -14.37 -0.91
C GLU A 50 1.79 -15.79 -1.49
N GLY A 51 0.86 -16.68 -1.14
CA GLY A 51 0.78 -18.01 -1.75
C GLY A 51 0.59 -17.95 -3.27
N TYR A 52 -0.30 -17.07 -3.75
CA TYR A 52 -0.46 -16.78 -5.17
C TYR A 52 0.85 -16.27 -5.79
N ARG A 53 1.56 -15.36 -5.10
CA ARG A 53 2.85 -14.85 -5.55
C ARG A 53 3.88 -15.95 -5.74
N SER A 54 4.02 -16.85 -4.76
CA SER A 54 4.91 -18.01 -4.85
C SER A 54 4.53 -18.94 -6.01
N LYS A 55 3.24 -19.24 -6.20
CA LYS A 55 2.78 -20.06 -7.34
C LYS A 55 3.14 -19.43 -8.70
N CYS A 56 2.97 -18.13 -8.85
CA CYS A 56 3.32 -17.43 -10.09
C CYS A 56 4.83 -17.38 -10.33
N ALA A 57 5.64 -17.28 -9.27
CA ALA A 57 7.09 -17.37 -9.37
C ALA A 57 7.56 -18.75 -9.84
N LEU A 58 6.92 -19.85 -9.39
CA LEU A 58 7.21 -21.21 -9.89
C LEU A 58 6.93 -21.38 -11.40
N ARG A 59 6.05 -20.55 -11.96
CA ARG A 59 5.76 -20.50 -13.40
C ARG A 59 6.68 -19.53 -14.17
N ASN A 60 7.64 -18.90 -13.49
CA ASN A 60 8.59 -17.92 -14.03
C ASN A 60 7.96 -16.64 -14.63
N VAL A 61 6.68 -16.35 -14.35
CA VAL A 61 5.99 -15.16 -14.87
C VAL A 61 6.00 -14.01 -13.87
N GLY A 62 5.99 -14.31 -12.57
CA GLY A 62 5.76 -13.30 -11.54
C GLY A 62 4.27 -12.96 -11.41
N TYR A 63 3.86 -12.59 -10.21
CA TYR A 63 2.44 -12.46 -9.87
C TYR A 63 1.78 -11.20 -10.44
N TYR A 64 2.56 -10.14 -10.63
CA TYR A 64 2.14 -8.92 -11.32
C TYR A 64 1.72 -9.22 -12.76
N ASP A 65 2.62 -9.80 -13.55
CA ASP A 65 2.40 -10.12 -14.95
C ASP A 65 1.29 -11.15 -15.13
N ALA A 66 1.27 -12.20 -14.28
CA ALA A 66 0.19 -13.19 -14.28
C ALA A 66 -1.18 -12.52 -14.03
N PHE A 67 -1.26 -11.65 -13.03
CA PHE A 67 -2.50 -10.95 -12.68
C PHE A 67 -2.94 -9.96 -13.77
N LYS A 68 -1.99 -9.23 -14.39
CA LYS A 68 -2.27 -8.30 -15.49
C LYS A 68 -2.86 -9.05 -16.70
N ILE A 69 -2.33 -10.24 -16.99
CA ILE A 69 -2.81 -11.12 -18.07
C ILE A 69 -4.16 -11.78 -17.72
N SER A 70 -4.35 -12.18 -16.45
CA SER A 70 -5.61 -12.69 -15.89
C SER A 70 -6.23 -13.86 -16.66
N LYS A 71 -5.48 -14.96 -16.81
CA LYS A 71 -5.92 -16.15 -17.58
C LYS A 71 -6.41 -17.29 -16.71
N ASP A 72 -5.87 -17.44 -15.52
CA ASP A 72 -6.10 -18.60 -14.67
C ASP A 72 -7.08 -18.31 -13.55
N LYS A 73 -7.75 -19.36 -13.05
CA LYS A 73 -8.68 -19.25 -11.91
C LYS A 73 -8.04 -18.58 -10.69
N ASP A 74 -6.78 -18.89 -10.42
CA ASP A 74 -6.02 -18.32 -9.30
C ASP A 74 -5.87 -16.78 -9.44
N ASP A 75 -5.79 -16.25 -10.67
CA ASP A 75 -5.71 -14.81 -10.93
C ASP A 75 -7.04 -14.11 -10.56
N PHE A 76 -8.17 -14.75 -10.88
CA PHE A 76 -9.50 -14.27 -10.49
C PHE A 76 -9.70 -14.31 -8.97
N GLU A 77 -9.25 -15.37 -8.30
CA GLU A 77 -9.32 -15.47 -6.84
C GLU A 77 -8.45 -14.40 -6.17
N ALA A 78 -7.25 -14.15 -6.68
CA ALA A 78 -6.40 -13.06 -6.22
C ALA A 78 -7.10 -11.70 -6.39
N ASN A 79 -7.87 -11.51 -7.47
CA ASN A 79 -8.61 -10.26 -7.70
C ASN A 79 -9.77 -10.06 -6.71
N VAL A 80 -10.47 -11.14 -6.33
CA VAL A 80 -11.50 -11.10 -5.29
C VAL A 80 -10.88 -10.70 -3.95
N ILE A 81 -9.79 -11.37 -3.55
CA ILE A 81 -9.10 -11.06 -2.28
C ILE A 81 -8.56 -9.62 -2.28
N ARG A 82 -8.01 -9.15 -3.41
CA ARG A 82 -7.57 -7.75 -3.58
C ARG A 82 -8.71 -6.77 -3.27
N LEU A 83 -9.92 -7.02 -3.78
CA LEU A 83 -11.10 -6.17 -3.56
C LEU A 83 -11.60 -6.23 -2.12
N GLU A 84 -11.62 -7.42 -1.50
CA GLU A 84 -12.00 -7.58 -0.09
C GLU A 84 -11.06 -6.77 0.82
N LEU A 85 -9.74 -6.92 0.63
CA LEU A 85 -8.76 -6.16 1.39
C LEU A 85 -8.86 -4.66 1.12
N ALA A 86 -9.09 -4.24 -0.12
CA ALA A 86 -9.30 -2.83 -0.45
C ALA A 86 -10.50 -2.25 0.30
N GLY A 87 -11.62 -2.98 0.38
CA GLY A 87 -12.81 -2.56 1.12
C GLY A 87 -12.53 -2.35 2.60
N ILE A 88 -11.82 -3.28 3.25
CA ILE A 88 -11.46 -3.15 4.67
C ILE A 88 -10.56 -1.92 4.88
N TRP A 89 -9.53 -1.74 4.06
CA TRP A 89 -8.62 -0.60 4.20
C TRP A 89 -9.29 0.73 3.89
N ASP A 90 -10.16 0.80 2.87
CA ASP A 90 -10.91 2.01 2.55
C ASP A 90 -11.83 2.40 3.72
N GLU A 91 -12.47 1.44 4.40
CA GLU A 91 -13.24 1.68 5.64
C GLU A 91 -12.37 2.29 6.75
N VAL A 92 -11.19 1.71 7.03
CA VAL A 92 -10.25 2.25 8.04
C VAL A 92 -9.85 3.68 7.72
N ILE A 93 -9.56 3.98 6.45
CA ILE A 93 -9.17 5.33 6.02
C ILE A 93 -10.34 6.31 6.12
N GLU A 94 -11.56 5.89 5.78
CA GLU A 94 -12.75 6.74 5.94
C GLU A 94 -13.03 7.06 7.41
N MET A 95 -12.89 6.09 8.32
CA MET A 95 -13.03 6.32 9.76
C MET A 95 -11.98 7.32 10.27
N LEU A 96 -10.72 7.22 9.81
CA LEU A 96 -9.69 8.21 10.15
C LEU A 96 -10.03 9.62 9.66
N LYS A 97 -10.54 9.75 8.42
CA LYS A 97 -10.96 11.06 7.87
C LYS A 97 -12.10 11.69 8.67
N ARG A 98 -12.98 10.88 9.25
CA ARG A 98 -14.10 11.33 10.10
C ARG A 98 -13.72 11.52 11.57
N CYS A 99 -12.44 11.35 11.92
CA CYS A 99 -11.96 11.38 13.30
C CYS A 99 -12.69 10.38 14.20
N GLU A 100 -13.03 9.21 13.66
CA GLU A 100 -13.77 8.14 14.35
C GLU A 100 -12.86 7.09 14.99
N LEU A 101 -11.54 7.20 14.82
CA LEU A 101 -10.52 6.37 15.46
C LEU A 101 -9.63 7.22 16.38
N PRO A 102 -8.91 6.61 17.35
CA PRO A 102 -7.95 7.30 18.19
C PRO A 102 -6.84 7.97 17.38
N ASP A 103 -6.35 9.11 17.85
CA ASP A 103 -5.38 9.95 17.13
C ASP A 103 -4.02 9.23 16.99
N GLU A 104 -3.71 8.33 17.93
CA GLU A 104 -2.52 7.48 17.93
C GLU A 104 -2.63 6.29 16.98
N PHE A 105 -3.81 5.98 16.43
CA PHE A 105 -4.03 4.81 15.58
C PHE A 105 -3.01 4.67 14.44
N PRO A 106 -2.70 5.71 13.64
CA PRO A 106 -1.69 5.65 12.59
C PRO A 106 -0.25 5.41 13.07
N ARG A 107 0.02 5.53 14.37
CA ARG A 107 1.33 5.32 14.99
C ARG A 107 1.44 3.97 15.71
N GLN A 108 0.36 3.20 15.75
CA GLN A 108 0.37 1.87 16.34
C GLN A 108 1.18 0.94 15.46
N LYS A 109 2.31 0.43 15.98
CA LYS A 109 3.26 -0.40 15.24
C LYS A 109 2.59 -1.53 14.46
N GLU A 110 1.66 -2.25 15.08
CA GLU A 110 0.95 -3.36 14.43
C GLU A 110 0.19 -2.93 13.16
N TRP A 111 -0.46 -1.76 13.19
CA TRP A 111 -1.17 -1.22 12.04
C TRP A 111 -0.23 -0.67 10.97
N VAL A 112 0.91 -0.09 11.38
CA VAL A 112 1.97 0.35 10.47
C VAL A 112 2.58 -0.85 9.74
N ASP A 113 2.91 -1.92 10.47
CA ASP A 113 3.49 -3.14 9.93
C ASP A 113 2.49 -3.85 8.99
N LEU A 114 1.23 -4.01 9.42
CA LEU A 114 0.17 -4.62 8.62
C LEU A 114 -0.15 -3.80 7.37
N GLY A 115 -0.22 -2.48 7.48
CA GLY A 115 -0.41 -1.56 6.35
C GLY A 115 0.74 -1.58 5.37
N THR A 116 1.98 -1.68 5.86
CA THR A 116 3.18 -1.82 5.03
C THR A 116 3.16 -3.15 4.27
N ARG A 117 2.84 -4.26 4.95
CA ARG A 117 2.71 -5.58 4.31
C ARG A 117 1.61 -5.58 3.26
N TYR A 118 0.43 -5.04 3.58
CA TYR A 118 -0.67 -4.87 2.64
C TYR A 118 -0.25 -4.08 1.40
N ARG A 119 0.34 -2.90 1.59
CA ARG A 119 0.79 -2.05 0.48
C ARG A 119 1.79 -2.79 -0.43
N ARG A 120 2.79 -3.47 0.13
CA ARG A 120 3.82 -4.18 -0.65
C ARG A 120 3.26 -5.35 -1.47
N ILE A 121 2.23 -6.03 -0.97
CA ILE A 121 1.65 -7.20 -1.65
C ILE A 121 0.59 -6.77 -2.66
N VAL A 122 -0.31 -5.86 -2.26
CA VAL A 122 -1.57 -5.59 -2.96
C VAL A 122 -1.46 -4.41 -3.92
N GLU A 123 -0.64 -3.39 -3.63
CA GLU A 123 -0.49 -2.24 -4.53
C GLU A 123 -0.02 -2.65 -5.94
N PRO A 124 0.95 -3.58 -6.11
CA PRO A 124 1.28 -4.13 -7.43
C PRO A 124 0.08 -4.71 -8.19
N LEU A 125 -0.86 -5.36 -7.50
CA LEU A 125 -2.06 -5.92 -8.14
C LEU A 125 -3.06 -4.84 -8.53
N ASP A 126 -3.19 -3.78 -7.74
CA ASP A 126 -3.99 -2.60 -8.10
C ASP A 126 -3.38 -1.85 -9.29
N ILE A 127 -2.05 -1.74 -9.37
CA ILE A 127 -1.33 -1.20 -10.53
C ILE A 127 -1.58 -2.08 -11.77
N ALA A 128 -1.42 -3.40 -11.65
CA ALA A 128 -1.71 -4.33 -12.74
C ALA A 128 -3.15 -4.18 -13.23
N ASN A 129 -4.11 -4.08 -12.30
CA ASN A 129 -5.51 -3.85 -12.62
C ASN A 129 -5.76 -2.50 -13.32
N TYR A 130 -5.04 -1.45 -12.91
CA TYR A 130 -5.13 -0.11 -13.49
C TYR A 130 -4.71 -0.12 -14.96
N TYR A 131 -3.52 -0.63 -15.25
CA TYR A 131 -2.98 -0.66 -16.62
C TYR A 131 -3.63 -1.73 -17.50
N ARG A 132 -4.07 -2.89 -16.96
CA ARG A 132 -4.78 -3.90 -17.78
C ARG A 132 -6.11 -3.38 -18.34
N HIS A 133 -6.76 -2.46 -17.63
CA HIS A 133 -8.02 -1.86 -18.06
C HIS A 133 -7.80 -0.48 -18.71
N LEU A 134 -6.57 -0.17 -19.13
CA LEU A 134 -6.20 1.07 -19.82
C LEU A 134 -6.62 2.35 -19.08
N LYS A 135 -6.72 2.30 -17.74
CA LYS A 135 -7.13 3.47 -16.95
C LYS A 135 -6.14 4.62 -17.04
N ASN A 136 -4.89 4.33 -17.38
CA ASN A 136 -3.87 5.32 -17.67
C ASN A 136 -4.20 6.19 -18.89
N GLU A 137 -4.92 5.67 -19.89
CA GLU A 137 -5.33 6.42 -21.07
C GLU A 137 -6.48 7.39 -20.76
N ASP A 138 -7.44 6.95 -19.94
CA ASP A 138 -8.61 7.75 -19.56
C ASP A 138 -8.28 8.79 -18.46
N THR A 139 -7.53 8.37 -17.44
CA THR A 139 -7.37 9.10 -16.17
C THR A 139 -5.97 9.70 -16.01
N GLY A 140 -4.99 9.23 -16.78
CA GLY A 140 -3.59 9.64 -16.69
C GLY A 140 -2.72 8.68 -15.85
N PRO A 141 -1.44 9.01 -15.64
CA PRO A 141 -0.49 8.12 -14.95
C PRO A 141 -0.95 7.70 -13.55
N TYR A 142 -0.66 6.45 -13.18
CA TYR A 142 -1.10 5.89 -11.88
C TYR A 142 -0.66 6.78 -10.71
N MET A 143 0.61 7.20 -10.68
CA MET A 143 1.17 7.97 -9.56
C MET A 143 0.48 9.32 -9.35
N SER A 144 0.03 9.99 -10.41
CA SER A 144 -0.58 11.32 -10.33
C SER A 144 -2.10 11.27 -10.16
N ARG A 145 -2.79 10.31 -10.80
CA ARG A 145 -4.26 10.31 -10.90
C ARG A 145 -4.92 8.99 -10.49
N GLY A 146 -4.19 7.87 -10.53
CA GLY A 146 -4.75 6.53 -10.28
C GLY A 146 -4.56 5.99 -8.86
N ARG A 147 -3.56 6.46 -8.12
CA ARG A 147 -3.11 5.86 -6.87
C ARG A 147 -4.11 6.02 -5.72
N PRO A 148 -4.72 4.93 -5.19
CA PRO A 148 -5.67 4.98 -4.07
C PRO A 148 -5.11 5.61 -2.80
N THR A 149 -5.96 6.33 -2.05
CA THR A 149 -5.57 7.02 -0.80
C THR A 149 -5.04 6.07 0.27
N ARG A 150 -5.57 4.84 0.37
CA ARG A 150 -5.11 3.83 1.34
C ARG A 150 -3.61 3.52 1.26
N TYR A 151 -3.03 3.51 0.06
CA TYR A 151 -1.58 3.29 -0.10
C TYR A 151 -0.78 4.53 0.29
N LYS A 152 -1.27 5.73 -0.04
CA LYS A 152 -0.64 6.99 0.38
C LYS A 152 -0.62 7.12 1.91
N CYS A 153 -1.72 6.76 2.57
CA CYS A 153 -1.82 6.77 4.03
C CYS A 153 -0.87 5.76 4.68
N THR A 154 -0.94 4.49 4.28
CA THR A 154 -0.08 3.43 4.86
C THR A 154 1.41 3.66 4.58
N GLN A 155 1.77 4.23 3.42
CA GLN A 155 3.13 4.70 3.14
C GLN A 155 3.53 5.80 4.14
N LYS A 156 2.72 6.86 4.27
CA LYS A 156 3.02 7.98 5.19
C LYS A 156 3.20 7.51 6.64
N TRP A 157 2.40 6.55 7.10
CA TRP A 157 2.53 6.00 8.45
C TRP A 157 3.89 5.32 8.66
N ARG A 158 4.33 4.49 7.69
CA ARG A 158 5.65 3.86 7.70
C ARG A 158 6.77 4.89 7.67
N GLU A 159 6.69 5.87 6.78
CA GLU A 159 7.74 6.89 6.61
C GLU A 159 7.95 7.72 7.88
N GLN A 160 6.85 8.08 8.55
CA GLN A 160 6.90 8.76 9.85
C GLN A 160 7.53 7.89 10.94
N MET A 161 7.30 6.57 10.91
CA MET A 161 7.84 5.65 11.91
C MET A 161 9.31 5.30 11.68
N MET A 162 9.72 5.12 10.42
CA MET A 162 11.07 4.68 10.04
C MET A 162 12.00 5.85 9.68
N ASN A 163 11.47 7.06 9.55
CA ASN A 163 12.20 8.24 9.07
C ASN A 163 12.91 7.98 7.73
N ASN A 164 12.25 7.25 6.83
CA ASN A 164 12.77 6.87 5.51
C ASN A 164 11.62 6.76 4.50
N GLU A 165 11.76 7.47 3.37
CA GLU A 165 10.84 7.43 2.24
C GLU A 165 11.07 6.18 1.38
N SER A 166 10.00 5.52 0.96
CA SER A 166 10.11 4.35 0.06
C SER A 166 8.91 4.26 -0.88
N LEU A 167 9.22 4.09 -2.17
CA LEU A 167 8.26 3.94 -3.26
C LEU A 167 8.29 2.52 -3.84
N GLU A 168 8.80 1.56 -3.08
CA GLU A 168 8.99 0.17 -3.48
C GLU A 168 7.69 -0.48 -3.99
N SER A 169 6.56 -0.14 -3.39
CA SER A 169 5.26 -0.69 -3.78
C SER A 169 4.71 -0.09 -5.07
N CYS A 170 5.27 1.04 -5.52
CA CYS A 170 4.92 1.71 -6.76
C CYS A 170 5.85 1.34 -7.93
N PHE A 171 6.83 0.46 -7.70
CA PHE A 171 7.79 0.01 -8.70
C PHE A 171 7.15 -0.27 -10.07
N TRP A 172 6.06 -1.05 -10.10
CA TRP A 172 5.40 -1.43 -11.34
C TRP A 172 4.74 -0.26 -12.06
N ALA A 173 4.30 0.79 -11.36
CA ALA A 173 3.76 1.97 -12.01
C ALA A 173 4.85 2.70 -12.80
N GLU A 174 6.07 2.77 -12.26
CA GLU A 174 7.21 3.36 -12.98
C GLU A 174 7.62 2.51 -14.19
N VAL A 175 7.63 1.17 -14.05
CA VAL A 175 7.90 0.26 -15.18
C VAL A 175 6.90 0.48 -16.31
N GLU A 176 5.60 0.60 -16.02
CA GLU A 176 4.57 0.83 -17.04
C GLU A 176 4.77 2.16 -17.77
N GLU A 177 5.07 3.25 -17.05
CA GLU A 177 5.34 4.55 -17.68
C GLU A 177 6.61 4.52 -18.56
N LEU A 178 7.63 3.75 -18.16
CA LEU A 178 8.83 3.55 -18.99
C LEU A 178 8.52 2.73 -20.25
N CYS A 179 7.68 1.69 -20.13
CA CYS A 179 7.22 0.89 -21.28
C CYS A 179 6.35 1.70 -22.26
N LEU A 180 5.59 2.70 -21.78
CA LEU A 180 4.78 3.58 -22.63
C LEU A 180 5.63 4.66 -23.33
N ASN A 181 6.74 5.08 -22.71
CA ASN A 181 7.56 6.21 -23.18
C ASN A 181 8.95 5.80 -23.69
N THR A 182 9.04 4.67 -24.38
CA THR A 182 10.32 4.09 -24.86
C THR A 182 11.09 4.98 -25.85
N GLN A 183 10.41 5.96 -26.46
CA GLN A 183 11.02 6.91 -27.41
C GLN A 183 11.72 8.09 -26.73
N SER A 184 11.65 8.22 -25.40
CA SER A 184 12.31 9.29 -24.67
C SER A 184 13.84 9.22 -24.82
N VAL A 185 14.48 10.37 -25.04
CA VAL A 185 15.94 10.49 -25.19
C VAL A 185 16.68 9.95 -23.96
N ASP A 186 16.09 10.12 -22.77
CA ASP A 186 16.69 9.75 -21.50
C ASP A 186 16.23 8.38 -20.97
N ILE A 187 15.51 7.60 -21.77
CA ILE A 187 14.89 6.33 -21.33
C ILE A 187 15.89 5.37 -20.68
N LYS A 188 17.09 5.23 -21.26
CA LYS A 188 18.14 4.35 -20.71
C LYS A 188 18.62 4.81 -19.33
N HIS A 189 18.71 6.12 -19.12
CA HIS A 189 19.09 6.68 -17.82
C HIS A 189 18.00 6.40 -16.79
N SER A 190 16.73 6.60 -17.13
CA SER A 190 15.60 6.32 -16.24
C SER A 190 15.48 4.84 -15.90
N ILE A 191 15.64 3.93 -16.87
CA ILE A 191 15.63 2.47 -16.60
C ILE A 191 16.79 2.09 -15.68
N LYS A 192 17.99 2.65 -15.90
CA LYS A 192 19.16 2.37 -15.04
C LYS A 192 18.96 2.91 -13.62
N HIS A 193 18.34 4.09 -13.48
CA HIS A 193 17.99 4.65 -12.18
C HIS A 193 17.02 3.72 -11.43
N LEU A 194 15.95 3.28 -12.09
CA LEU A 194 14.99 2.34 -11.51
C LEU A 194 15.64 0.99 -11.14
N LEU A 195 16.57 0.48 -11.98
CA LEU A 195 17.32 -0.74 -11.67
C LEU A 195 18.14 -0.59 -10.37
N ASN A 196 18.88 0.51 -10.22
CA ASN A 196 19.66 0.76 -9.00
C ASN A 196 18.76 0.85 -7.74
N GLN A 197 17.58 1.48 -7.86
CA GLN A 197 16.60 1.53 -6.78
C GLN A 197 16.04 0.14 -6.46
N THR A 198 15.76 -0.66 -7.50
CA THR A 198 15.27 -2.03 -7.39
C THR A 198 16.25 -2.92 -6.64
N GLU A 199 17.54 -2.86 -6.98
CA GLU A 199 18.60 -3.58 -6.28
C GLU A 199 18.67 -3.20 -4.80
N LYS A 200 18.61 -1.89 -4.49
CA LYS A 200 18.56 -1.40 -3.12
C LYS A 200 17.33 -1.92 -2.36
N TRP A 201 16.13 -1.82 -2.94
CA TRP A 201 14.91 -2.30 -2.29
C TRP A 201 14.93 -3.81 -2.07
N ILE A 202 15.55 -4.60 -2.95
CA ILE A 202 15.73 -6.03 -2.77
C ILE A 202 16.70 -6.32 -1.62
N LEU A 203 17.82 -5.60 -1.54
CA LEU A 203 18.80 -5.73 -0.45
C LEU A 203 18.20 -5.37 0.91
N ASP A 204 17.37 -4.32 0.94
CA ASP A 204 16.68 -3.86 2.15
C ASP A 204 15.49 -4.78 2.55
N GLY A 205 15.13 -5.76 1.71
CA GLY A 205 13.98 -6.65 1.94
C GLY A 205 12.62 -6.00 1.67
N ASP A 206 12.62 -4.84 1.01
CA ASP A 206 11.45 -4.02 0.72
C ASP A 206 10.72 -4.48 -0.56
N LEU A 207 11.46 -5.06 -1.51
CA LEU A 207 10.93 -5.59 -2.77
C LEU A 207 11.40 -7.03 -3.00
N GLY A 208 10.52 -7.86 -3.58
CA GLY A 208 10.86 -9.26 -3.85
C GLY A 208 11.62 -9.42 -5.16
N ARG A 209 12.45 -10.47 -5.25
CA ARG A 209 13.23 -10.80 -6.46
C ARG A 209 12.38 -11.27 -7.64
N ASP A 210 11.09 -11.52 -7.43
CA ASP A 210 10.15 -11.92 -8.47
C ASP A 210 9.98 -10.86 -9.58
N VAL A 211 10.28 -9.59 -9.29
CA VAL A 211 10.32 -8.51 -10.31
C VAL A 211 11.44 -8.69 -11.34
N LEU A 212 12.42 -9.55 -11.06
CA LEU A 212 13.57 -9.85 -11.94
C LEU A 212 13.44 -11.22 -12.62
N LEU A 213 12.29 -11.89 -12.51
CA LEU A 213 12.06 -13.16 -13.22
C LEU A 213 12.21 -12.97 -14.73
N GLU A 214 12.62 -14.02 -15.43
CA GLU A 214 13.02 -13.91 -16.83
C GLU A 214 11.87 -13.43 -17.73
N ALA A 215 10.65 -13.89 -17.46
CA ALA A 215 9.47 -13.50 -18.22
C ALA A 215 8.76 -12.25 -17.68
N SER A 216 9.28 -11.61 -16.62
CA SER A 216 8.70 -10.39 -16.07
C SER A 216 8.76 -9.23 -17.07
N THR A 217 7.80 -8.30 -16.99
CA THR A 217 7.80 -7.11 -17.85
C THR A 217 9.07 -6.27 -17.65
N PHE A 218 9.57 -6.16 -16.43
CA PHE A 218 10.79 -5.39 -16.16
C PHE A 218 12.04 -6.03 -16.77
N THR A 219 12.23 -7.35 -16.63
CA THR A 219 13.38 -8.03 -17.25
C THR A 219 13.34 -7.94 -18.78
N LYS A 220 12.16 -7.99 -19.39
CA LYS A 220 11.99 -7.77 -20.85
C LYS A 220 12.40 -6.36 -21.25
N LEU A 221 12.00 -5.35 -20.49
CA LEU A 221 12.41 -3.96 -20.70
C LEU A 221 13.95 -3.80 -20.57
N LEU A 222 14.57 -4.43 -19.57
CA LEU A 222 16.03 -4.43 -19.42
C LEU A 222 16.75 -5.08 -20.63
N LYS A 223 16.21 -6.19 -21.14
CA LYS A 223 16.72 -6.89 -22.35
C LYS A 223 16.65 -5.98 -23.58
N GLU A 224 15.53 -5.30 -23.79
CA GLU A 224 15.32 -4.39 -24.93
C GLU A 224 16.39 -3.28 -24.99
N PHE A 225 16.81 -2.76 -23.83
CA PHE A 225 17.81 -1.70 -23.74
C PHE A 225 19.23 -2.17 -23.46
N ASN A 226 19.50 -3.49 -23.51
CA ASN A 226 20.80 -4.12 -23.24
C ASN A 226 21.39 -3.83 -21.84
N LEU A 227 20.53 -3.77 -20.82
CA LEU A 227 20.91 -3.48 -19.42
C LEU A 227 21.02 -4.73 -18.53
N VAL A 228 20.91 -5.93 -19.12
CA VAL A 228 20.90 -7.23 -18.43
C VAL A 228 22.25 -7.64 -17.88
N HIS A 229 23.35 -7.10 -18.42
CA HIS A 229 24.72 -7.45 -17.99
C HIS A 229 25.02 -7.14 -16.51
N ASN A 230 24.14 -6.42 -15.82
CA ASN A 230 24.25 -6.13 -14.38
C ASN A 230 23.42 -7.08 -13.49
N LEU A 231 22.64 -8.02 -14.05
CA LEU A 231 21.84 -8.98 -13.25
C LEU A 231 22.63 -10.23 -12.81
N ALA A 232 23.94 -10.26 -13.05
CA ALA A 232 24.82 -11.30 -12.54
C ALA A 232 25.09 -11.08 -11.05
N PHE A 233 24.14 -11.46 -10.19
CA PHE A 233 24.39 -11.62 -8.77
C PHE A 233 24.49 -13.11 -8.45
N GLN A 234 25.72 -13.49 -8.08
CA GLN A 234 26.06 -14.65 -7.26
C GLN A 234 25.22 -14.72 -5.99
#